data_AF-A0AAD5WVM0-F1
#
_entry.id   AF-A0AAD5WVM0-F1
#
_cell.length_a   1.000
_cell.length_b   1.000
_cell.length_c   1.000
_cell.angle_alpha   90.00
_cell.angle_beta   90.00
_cell.angle_gamma   90.00
#
_symmetry.space_group_name_H-M   'P 1'
#
loop_
_entity.id
_entity.type
_entity.pdbx_description
1 polymer ?
#
loop_
_entity_poly.entity_id
_entity_poly.type
_entity_poly.pdbx_seq_one_letter_code
_entity_poly.pdbx_strand_id
1 'polypeptide(L)'
;MNVQRVGLRAVRRVAAKPSNVFPKVLAASLMQFRPAATTTLPPSEAEAQLAAQRLKRPLAPHLSIYKYDQTWFGASAWQRITGGILSCGLYGYSLIYLVAPLAGIHVESASLAAFVATLPAVVKGGIKFGLAWPFTFHSFNGVRHLVMDSGFAFSKKAIFVGGWGVWGMSLVTALGLVALY
;
A
#
# COMPACT_ATOMS: atom_id res chain seq x y z
N MET A 1 -6.27 47.15 -53.35
CA MET A 1 -7.33 46.23 -53.81
C MET A 1 -7.98 45.59 -52.60
N ASN A 2 -9.31 45.70 -52.50
CA ASN A 2 -10.16 45.46 -51.33
C ASN A 2 -10.43 43.97 -51.04
N VAL A 3 -10.30 43.54 -49.79
CA VAL A 3 -10.58 42.16 -49.29
C VAL A 3 -12.03 42.03 -48.77
N GLN A 4 -13.00 42.64 -49.45
CA GLN A 4 -14.37 42.81 -48.92
C GLN A 4 -15.44 41.80 -49.40
N ARG A 5 -15.10 40.64 -49.97
CA ARG A 5 -16.14 39.80 -50.64
C ARG A 5 -16.28 38.33 -50.25
N VAL A 6 -15.71 37.87 -49.14
CA VAL A 6 -15.86 36.44 -48.74
C VAL A 6 -16.92 36.21 -47.65
N GLY A 7 -17.37 37.24 -46.93
CA GLY A 7 -18.26 37.07 -45.76
C GLY A 7 -19.76 36.90 -46.04
N LEU A 8 -20.26 37.19 -47.25
CA LEU A 8 -21.70 37.41 -47.45
C LEU A 8 -22.55 36.15 -47.72
N ARG A 9 -21.95 34.95 -47.82
CA ARG A 9 -22.69 33.70 -48.09
C ARG A 9 -23.01 32.85 -46.86
N ALA A 10 -22.47 33.16 -45.69
CA ALA A 10 -22.79 32.44 -44.44
C ALA A 10 -24.04 32.99 -43.73
N VAL A 11 -24.45 34.23 -44.00
CA VAL A 11 -25.53 34.91 -43.26
C VAL A 11 -26.93 34.45 -43.68
N ARG A 12 -27.09 33.81 -44.85
CA ARG A 12 -28.43 33.53 -45.40
C ARG A 12 -29.08 32.22 -44.94
N ARG A 13 -28.48 31.46 -44.01
CA ARG A 13 -29.03 30.19 -43.52
C ARG A 13 -29.52 30.18 -42.07
N VAL A 14 -29.60 31.35 -41.42
CA VAL A 14 -30.03 31.44 -40.00
C VAL A 14 -31.44 32.04 -39.84
N ALA A 15 -32.11 32.42 -40.92
CA ALA A 15 -33.43 33.06 -40.87
C ALA A 15 -34.63 32.08 -40.79
N ALA A 16 -34.51 30.96 -40.07
CA ALA A 16 -35.63 30.03 -39.89
C ALA A 16 -35.57 29.24 -38.58
N LYS A 17 -35.78 29.94 -37.45
CA LYS A 17 -36.46 29.53 -36.21
C LYS A 17 -35.95 30.37 -35.03
N PRO A 18 -36.80 31.11 -34.30
CA PRO A 18 -36.39 31.67 -33.04
C PRO A 18 -36.43 30.55 -31.99
N SER A 19 -35.29 29.90 -31.76
CA SER A 19 -35.12 29.08 -30.56
C SER A 19 -34.57 29.98 -29.44
N ASN A 20 -35.30 30.08 -28.34
CA ASN A 20 -34.92 30.83 -27.14
C ASN A 20 -33.74 30.21 -26.37
N VAL A 21 -32.84 29.50 -27.04
CA VAL A 21 -31.85 28.62 -26.39
C VAL A 21 -30.48 29.28 -26.21
N PHE A 22 -30.21 30.45 -26.80
CA PHE A 22 -28.93 31.15 -26.61
C PHE A 22 -29.18 32.66 -26.47
N PRO A 23 -29.04 33.20 -25.24
CA PRO A 23 -27.76 33.78 -24.89
C PRO A 23 -27.41 33.56 -23.42
N LYS A 24 -26.76 32.43 -23.10
CA LYS A 24 -26.10 32.24 -21.79
C LYS A 24 -24.63 31.83 -21.89
N VAL A 25 -24.04 31.91 -23.09
CA VAL A 25 -22.63 31.48 -23.32
C VAL A 25 -21.68 32.67 -23.56
N LEU A 26 -22.20 33.89 -23.72
CA LEU A 26 -21.35 35.09 -23.90
C LEU A 26 -20.86 35.74 -22.58
N ALA A 27 -21.25 35.22 -21.41
CA ALA A 27 -20.99 35.88 -20.12
C ALA A 27 -19.81 35.33 -19.30
N ALA A 28 -19.06 34.33 -19.76
CA ALA A 28 -18.16 33.59 -18.86
C ALA A 28 -16.69 33.47 -19.29
N SER A 29 -16.20 34.35 -20.17
CA SER A 29 -14.76 34.46 -20.45
C SER A 29 -14.23 35.86 -20.16
N LEU A 30 -14.67 36.45 -19.05
CA LEU A 30 -13.89 37.51 -18.42
C LEU A 30 -12.67 36.83 -17.81
N MET A 31 -11.53 36.89 -18.52
CA MET A 31 -10.22 36.65 -17.90
C MET A 31 -10.14 37.58 -16.69
N GLN A 32 -10.38 37.05 -15.49
CA GLN A 32 -10.17 37.78 -14.26
C GLN A 32 -8.66 38.04 -14.16
N PHE A 33 -8.22 39.21 -14.59
CA PHE A 33 -6.92 39.73 -14.21
C PHE A 33 -6.94 39.88 -12.68
N ARG A 34 -6.35 38.91 -12.00
CA ARG A 34 -5.99 39.02 -10.59
C ARG A 34 -4.58 39.59 -10.54
N PRO A 35 -4.41 40.91 -10.35
CA PRO A 35 -3.09 41.44 -10.04
C PRO A 35 -2.66 40.83 -8.71
N ALA A 36 -1.66 39.95 -8.76
CA ALA A 36 -1.01 39.46 -7.55
C ALA A 36 -0.11 40.59 -7.04
N ALA A 37 -0.59 41.34 -6.04
CA ALA A 37 0.23 42.33 -5.37
C ALA A 37 1.38 41.62 -4.64
N THR A 38 2.62 41.87 -5.07
CA THR A 38 3.82 41.34 -4.42
C THR A 38 4.34 42.34 -3.40
N THR A 39 4.33 41.98 -2.12
CA THR A 39 4.98 42.76 -1.05
C THR A 39 6.35 42.18 -0.77
N THR A 40 7.37 43.03 -0.66
CA THR A 40 8.69 42.59 -0.21
C THR A 40 8.62 42.31 1.30
N LEU A 41 8.86 41.06 1.70
CA LEU A 41 8.91 40.64 3.10
C LEU A 41 10.36 40.35 3.50
N PRO A 42 10.73 40.59 4.77
CA PRO A 42 12.01 40.11 5.29
C PRO A 42 12.03 38.56 5.27
N PRO A 43 13.21 37.92 5.08
CA PRO A 43 13.31 36.47 4.89
C PRO A 43 12.64 35.64 5.99
N SER A 44 12.71 36.07 7.25
CA SER A 44 12.12 35.37 8.40
C SER A 44 10.59 35.32 8.36
N GLU A 45 9.93 36.42 7.95
CA GLU A 45 8.47 36.47 7.84
C GLU A 45 7.97 35.67 6.64
N ALA A 46 8.70 35.70 5.52
CA ALA A 46 8.40 34.88 4.37
C ALA A 46 8.46 33.37 4.71
N GLU A 47 9.47 32.95 5.47
CA GLU A 47 9.58 31.56 5.94
C GLU A 47 8.44 31.18 6.89
N ALA A 48 8.08 32.06 7.83
CA ALA A 48 6.97 31.82 8.75
C ALA A 48 5.63 31.65 8.00
N GLN A 49 5.38 32.48 6.98
CA GLN A 49 4.18 32.36 6.14
C GLN A 49 4.18 31.06 5.32
N LEU A 50 5.33 30.70 4.72
CA LEU A 50 5.44 29.43 3.99
C LEU A 50 5.23 28.22 4.92
N ALA A 51 5.74 28.26 6.15
CA ALA A 51 5.49 27.24 7.15
C ALA A 51 4.00 27.15 7.51
N ALA A 52 3.35 28.30 7.78
CA ALA A 52 1.92 28.38 8.06
C ALA A 52 1.06 27.86 6.88
N GLN A 53 1.49 28.10 5.64
CA GLN A 53 0.83 27.56 4.45
C GLN A 53 1.04 26.05 4.32
N ARG A 54 2.25 25.53 4.58
CA ARG A 54 2.55 24.08 4.50
C ARG A 54 1.73 23.27 5.49
N LEU A 55 1.46 23.80 6.69
CA LEU A 55 0.59 23.16 7.69
C LEU A 55 -0.86 22.99 7.21
N LYS A 56 -1.34 23.85 6.30
CA LYS A 56 -2.70 23.80 5.76
C LYS A 56 -2.84 22.95 4.50
N ARG A 57 -1.74 22.43 3.95
CA ARG A 57 -1.78 21.60 2.74
C ARG A 57 -2.24 20.19 3.12
N PRO A 58 -3.34 19.68 2.53
CA PRO A 58 -3.75 18.31 2.80
C PRO A 58 -2.72 17.32 2.24
N LEU A 59 -2.56 16.20 2.93
CA LEU A 59 -1.82 15.07 2.40
C LEU A 59 -2.67 14.37 1.35
N ALA A 60 -2.10 14.11 0.17
CA ALA A 60 -2.77 13.32 -0.84
C ALA A 60 -3.03 11.89 -0.30
N PRO A 61 -4.20 11.29 -0.59
CA PRO A 61 -4.46 9.92 -0.20
C PRO A 61 -3.45 8.98 -0.89
N HIS A 62 -2.95 7.98 -0.16
CA HIS A 62 -1.91 7.06 -0.65
C HIS A 62 -2.38 5.59 -0.56
N LEU A 63 -2.20 4.94 0.58
CA LEU A 63 -2.50 3.53 0.78
C LEU A 63 -3.99 3.22 0.68
N SER A 64 -4.84 4.20 0.97
CA SER A 64 -6.30 4.08 0.91
C SER A 64 -6.86 4.03 -0.50
N ILE A 65 -6.11 4.51 -1.51
CA ILE A 65 -6.57 4.58 -2.91
C ILE A 65 -5.71 3.75 -3.86
N TYR A 66 -4.58 3.20 -3.40
CA TYR A 66 -3.71 2.39 -4.23
C TYR A 66 -4.27 1.00 -4.45
N LYS A 67 -3.98 0.39 -5.61
CA LYS A 67 -4.45 -0.96 -5.94
C LYS A 67 -3.90 -1.99 -4.94
N TYR A 68 -4.79 -2.80 -4.37
CA TYR A 68 -4.45 -3.84 -3.38
C TYR A 68 -3.41 -4.85 -3.88
N ASP A 69 -3.41 -5.16 -5.18
CA ASP A 69 -2.45 -6.08 -5.81
C ASP A 69 -0.98 -5.67 -5.58
N GLN A 70 -0.73 -4.36 -5.47
CA GLN A 70 0.62 -3.82 -5.32
C GLN A 70 0.98 -3.51 -3.86
N THR A 71 -0.01 -3.22 -3.01
CA THR A 71 0.20 -2.90 -1.59
C THR A 71 0.12 -4.14 -0.72
N TRP A 72 -1.06 -4.75 -0.62
CA TRP A 72 -1.36 -5.83 0.32
C TRP A 72 -1.05 -7.22 -0.23
N PHE A 73 -1.31 -7.46 -1.51
CA PHE A 73 -0.97 -8.76 -2.13
C PHE A 73 0.45 -8.78 -2.69
N GLY A 74 1.15 -7.64 -2.64
CA GLY A 74 2.59 -7.59 -2.83
C GLY A 74 3.32 -8.31 -1.70
N ALA A 75 4.33 -9.12 -2.04
CA ALA A 75 5.07 -9.92 -1.06
C ALA A 75 5.89 -9.08 -0.05
N SER A 76 6.13 -7.79 -0.33
CA SER A 76 6.95 -6.91 0.51
C SER A 76 6.33 -6.61 1.88
N ALA A 77 5.03 -6.28 1.94
CA ALA A 77 4.36 -6.01 3.22
C ALA A 77 4.38 -7.25 4.11
N TRP A 78 4.12 -8.42 3.49
CA TRP A 78 4.13 -9.69 4.19
C TRP A 78 5.53 -10.09 4.67
N GLN A 79 6.62 -9.78 3.96
CA GLN A 79 7.98 -10.00 4.49
C GLN A 79 8.18 -9.33 5.84
N ARG A 80 7.67 -8.09 5.97
CA ARG A 80 7.78 -7.32 7.21
C ARG A 80 6.86 -7.87 8.28
N ILE A 81 5.60 -8.15 7.94
CA ILE A 81 4.61 -8.70 8.89
C ILE A 81 5.08 -10.06 9.43
N THR A 82 5.47 -10.99 8.56
CA THR A 82 5.94 -12.31 9.00
C THR A 82 7.25 -12.20 9.76
N GLY A 83 8.18 -11.34 9.36
CA GLY A 83 9.41 -11.08 10.10
C GLY A 83 9.15 -10.51 11.50
N GLY A 84 8.19 -9.60 11.63
CA GLY A 84 7.71 -9.08 12.90
C GLY A 84 7.07 -10.16 13.77
N ILE A 85 6.16 -10.97 13.20
CA ILE A 85 5.52 -12.09 13.91
C ILE A 85 6.56 -13.07 14.46
N LEU A 86 7.52 -13.49 13.62
CA LEU A 86 8.57 -14.43 14.02
C LEU A 86 9.49 -13.83 15.09
N SER A 87 9.87 -12.57 14.94
CA SER A 87 10.73 -11.87 15.92
C SER A 87 10.02 -11.69 17.26
N CYS A 88 8.77 -11.21 17.24
CA CYS A 88 7.94 -11.06 18.44
C CYS A 88 7.67 -12.42 19.10
N GLY A 89 7.44 -13.47 18.31
CA GLY A 89 7.26 -14.83 18.82
C GLY A 89 8.50 -15.35 19.52
N LEU A 90 9.68 -15.22 18.88
CA LEU A 90 10.95 -15.63 19.45
C LEU A 90 11.27 -14.86 20.73
N TYR A 91 11.33 -13.52 20.67
CA TYR A 91 11.68 -12.70 21.84
C TYR A 91 10.63 -12.80 22.94
N GLY A 92 9.34 -12.80 22.59
CA GLY A 92 8.25 -12.96 23.54
C GLY A 92 8.34 -14.29 24.28
N TYR A 93 8.55 -15.39 23.56
CA TYR A 93 8.74 -16.70 24.19
C TYR A 93 10.00 -16.75 25.05
N SER A 94 11.14 -16.23 24.56
CA SER A 94 12.39 -16.19 25.34
C SER A 94 12.25 -15.40 26.65
N LEU A 95 11.57 -14.26 26.61
CA LEU A 95 11.32 -13.45 27.80
C LEU A 95 10.36 -14.16 28.76
N ILE A 96 9.26 -14.74 28.25
CA ILE A 96 8.33 -15.53 29.06
C ILE A 96 9.07 -16.70 29.71
N TYR A 97 9.87 -17.44 28.96
CA TYR A 97 10.66 -18.57 29.46
C TYR A 97 11.59 -18.14 30.60
N LEU A 98 12.21 -16.97 30.50
CA LEU A 98 13.09 -16.43 31.53
C LEU A 98 12.34 -16.06 32.82
N VAL A 99 11.17 -15.42 32.72
CA VAL A 99 10.45 -14.89 33.89
C VAL A 99 9.44 -15.86 34.49
N ALA A 100 8.97 -16.85 33.72
CA ALA A 100 7.91 -17.78 34.13
C ALA A 100 8.20 -18.53 35.45
N PRO A 101 9.44 -18.99 35.73
CA PRO A 101 9.75 -19.63 37.01
C PRO A 101 9.53 -18.74 38.23
N LEU A 102 9.69 -17.42 38.09
CA LEU A 102 9.48 -16.45 39.19
C LEU A 102 8.00 -16.33 39.58
N ALA A 103 7.10 -16.67 38.65
CA ALA A 103 5.66 -16.68 38.86
C ALA A 103 5.10 -18.11 39.10
N GLY A 104 5.97 -19.12 39.19
CA GLY A 104 5.55 -20.53 39.28
C GLY A 104 4.84 -21.04 38.02
N ILE A 105 5.05 -20.40 36.87
CA ILE A 105 4.46 -20.79 35.59
C ILE A 105 5.44 -21.71 34.85
N HIS A 106 4.91 -22.81 34.30
CA HIS A 106 5.66 -23.83 33.59
C HIS A 106 5.47 -23.69 32.07
N VAL A 107 6.53 -23.31 31.36
CA VAL A 107 6.55 -23.11 29.89
C VAL A 107 7.65 -23.91 29.20
N GLU A 108 8.32 -24.80 29.92
CA GLU A 108 9.26 -25.73 29.33
C GLU A 108 8.60 -26.69 28.33
N SER A 109 9.41 -27.23 27.42
CA SER A 109 8.94 -28.04 26.29
C SER A 109 8.04 -29.20 26.70
N ALA A 110 8.30 -29.83 27.86
CA ALA A 110 7.46 -30.93 28.38
C ALA A 110 6.05 -30.46 28.75
N SER A 111 5.94 -29.34 29.47
CA SER A 111 4.66 -28.74 29.88
C SER A 111 3.86 -28.23 28.68
N LEU A 112 4.54 -27.60 27.72
CA LEU A 112 3.91 -27.18 26.46
C LEU A 112 3.44 -28.39 25.63
N ALA A 113 4.25 -29.44 25.51
CA ALA A 113 3.86 -30.65 24.79
C ALA A 113 2.64 -31.34 25.43
N ALA A 114 2.62 -31.43 26.76
CA ALA A 114 1.49 -31.97 27.51
C ALA A 114 0.23 -31.12 27.30
N PHE A 115 0.33 -29.80 27.40
CA PHE A 115 -0.78 -28.89 27.13
C PHE A 115 -1.30 -29.04 25.70
N VAL A 116 -0.41 -28.98 24.70
CA VAL A 116 -0.78 -29.12 23.29
C VAL A 116 -1.42 -30.49 23.04
N ALA A 117 -0.98 -31.56 23.70
CA ALA A 117 -1.58 -32.88 23.57
C ALA A 117 -3.07 -32.91 23.97
N THR A 118 -3.50 -32.08 24.91
CA THR A 118 -4.92 -31.96 25.32
C THR A 118 -5.81 -31.23 24.32
N LEU A 119 -5.23 -30.48 23.36
CA LEU A 119 -6.00 -29.66 22.44
C LEU A 119 -6.72 -30.50 21.37
N PRO A 120 -7.91 -30.07 20.89
CA PRO A 120 -8.58 -30.67 19.74
C PRO A 120 -7.70 -30.64 18.48
N ALA A 121 -7.87 -31.63 17.61
CA ALA A 121 -7.07 -31.76 16.38
C ALA A 121 -7.11 -30.49 15.49
N VAL A 122 -8.28 -29.86 15.38
CA VAL A 122 -8.46 -28.61 14.61
C VAL A 122 -7.62 -27.47 15.20
N VAL A 123 -7.59 -27.36 16.53
CA VAL A 123 -6.80 -26.31 17.22
C VAL A 123 -5.31 -26.57 17.05
N LYS A 124 -4.86 -27.83 17.17
CA LYS A 124 -3.47 -28.22 16.88
C LYS A 124 -3.07 -27.85 15.46
N GLY A 125 -3.92 -28.17 14.48
CA GLY A 125 -3.70 -27.83 13.08
C GLY A 125 -3.61 -26.32 12.84
N GLY A 126 -4.50 -25.55 13.46
CA GLY A 126 -4.48 -24.09 13.40
C GLY A 126 -3.21 -23.48 13.98
N ILE A 127 -2.76 -23.95 15.15
CA ILE A 127 -1.50 -23.50 15.76
C ILE A 127 -0.30 -23.88 14.88
N LYS A 128 -0.23 -25.14 14.42
CA LYS A 128 0.82 -25.59 13.49
C LYS A 128 0.88 -24.71 12.25
N PHE A 129 -0.26 -24.41 11.63
CA PHE A 129 -0.32 -23.57 10.43
C PHE A 129 0.08 -22.13 10.72
N GLY A 130 -0.42 -21.56 11.83
CA GLY A 130 -0.12 -20.19 12.25
C GLY A 130 1.36 -19.95 12.55
N LEU A 131 2.10 -21.00 12.96
CA LEU A 131 3.55 -20.94 13.11
C LEU A 131 4.28 -21.24 11.78
N ALA A 132 3.83 -22.26 11.05
CA ALA A 132 4.49 -22.72 9.84
C ALA A 132 4.41 -21.70 8.69
N TRP A 133 3.24 -21.10 8.45
CA TRP A 133 3.05 -20.24 7.28
C TRP A 133 3.86 -18.93 7.33
N PRO A 134 3.91 -18.16 8.44
CA PRO A 134 4.79 -17.00 8.53
C PRO A 134 6.26 -17.38 8.33
N PHE A 135 6.70 -18.51 8.89
CA PHE A 135 8.05 -19.01 8.72
C PHE A 135 8.36 -19.32 7.25
N THR A 136 7.57 -20.18 6.60
CA THR A 136 7.82 -20.57 5.19
C THR A 136 7.73 -19.37 4.25
N PHE A 137 6.75 -18.47 4.44
CA PHE A 137 6.64 -17.25 3.65
C PHE A 137 7.88 -16.37 3.80
N HIS A 138 8.29 -16.09 5.03
CA HIS A 138 9.45 -15.25 5.30
C HIS A 138 10.74 -15.82 4.71
N SER A 139 10.92 -17.14 4.80
CA SER A 139 12.08 -17.84 4.24
C SER A 139 12.10 -17.79 2.72
N PHE A 140 11.02 -18.19 2.04
CA PHE A 140 10.99 -18.19 0.56
C PHE A 140 11.11 -16.79 -0.02
N ASN A 141 10.38 -15.83 0.55
CA ASN A 141 10.48 -14.45 0.09
C ASN A 141 11.81 -13.80 0.48
N GLY A 142 12.42 -14.21 1.60
CA GLY A 142 13.78 -13.84 1.97
C GLY A 142 14.80 -14.29 0.93
N VAL A 143 14.72 -15.54 0.45
CA VAL A 143 15.56 -16.02 -0.67
C VAL A 143 15.33 -15.18 -1.93
N ARG A 144 14.08 -14.86 -2.26
CA ARG A 144 13.76 -13.97 -3.38
C ARG A 144 14.40 -12.58 -3.21
N HIS A 145 14.41 -12.03 -2.00
CA HIS A 145 15.08 -10.77 -1.69
C HIS A 145 16.60 -10.89 -1.91
N LEU A 146 17.25 -11.95 -1.43
CA LEU A 146 18.69 -12.16 -1.65
C LEU A 146 19.05 -12.29 -3.14
N VAL A 147 18.19 -12.92 -3.95
CA VAL A 147 18.35 -12.97 -5.42
C VAL A 147 18.27 -11.57 -6.02
N MET A 148 17.36 -10.72 -5.53
CA MET A 148 17.25 -9.33 -5.97
C MET A 148 18.45 -8.49 -5.53
N ASP A 149 18.91 -8.65 -4.29
CA ASP A 149 20.09 -7.96 -3.76
C ASP A 149 21.36 -8.34 -4.56
N SER A 150 21.38 -9.54 -5.13
CA SER A 150 22.43 -10.01 -6.03
C SER A 150 22.34 -9.44 -7.45
N GLY A 151 21.38 -8.57 -7.75
CA GLY A 151 21.22 -7.91 -9.05
C GLY A 151 20.28 -8.61 -10.04
N PHE A 152 19.54 -9.65 -9.63
CA PHE A 152 18.71 -10.45 -10.52
C PHE A 152 17.19 -10.22 -10.36
N ALA A 153 16.41 -10.70 -11.34
CA ALA A 153 14.94 -10.77 -11.29
C ALA A 153 14.16 -9.44 -11.15
N PHE A 154 14.69 -8.33 -11.69
CA PHE A 154 14.04 -7.00 -11.66
C PHE A 154 13.03 -6.71 -12.77
N SER A 155 12.85 -7.61 -13.75
CA SER A 155 11.84 -7.41 -14.78
C SER A 155 10.44 -7.52 -14.19
N LYS A 156 9.46 -6.75 -14.71
CA LYS A 156 8.07 -6.77 -14.22
C LYS A 156 7.49 -8.20 -14.21
N LYS A 157 7.79 -8.99 -15.25
CA LYS A 157 7.38 -10.39 -15.35
C LYS A 157 8.00 -11.24 -14.23
N ALA A 158 9.30 -11.12 -13.99
CA ALA A 158 9.99 -11.86 -12.93
C ALA A 158 9.48 -11.48 -11.54
N ILE A 159 9.26 -10.19 -11.28
CA ILE A 159 8.70 -9.71 -10.01
C ILE A 159 7.31 -10.30 -9.75
N PHE A 160 6.44 -10.30 -10.76
CA PHE A 160 5.07 -10.83 -10.66
C PHE A 160 5.06 -12.35 -10.45
N VAL A 161 5.78 -13.10 -11.29
CA VAL A 161 5.86 -14.57 -11.18
C VAL A 161 6.50 -14.98 -9.87
N GLY A 162 7.61 -14.34 -9.48
CA GLY A 162 8.29 -14.62 -8.22
C GLY A 162 7.42 -14.30 -6.99
N GLY A 163 6.61 -13.24 -7.05
CA GLY A 163 5.66 -12.90 -5.99
C GLY A 163 4.61 -13.98 -5.78
N TRP A 164 3.95 -14.43 -6.86
CA TRP A 164 2.97 -15.52 -6.78
C TRP A 164 3.60 -16.88 -6.45
N GLY A 165 4.83 -17.12 -6.91
CA GLY A 165 5.61 -18.31 -6.55
C GLY A 165 5.84 -18.40 -5.04
N VAL A 166 6.22 -17.30 -4.39
CA VAL A 166 6.35 -17.22 -2.93
C VAL A 166 5.05 -17.58 -2.22
N TRP A 167 3.92 -16.99 -2.65
CA TRP A 167 2.60 -17.30 -2.07
C TRP A 167 2.27 -18.79 -2.19
N GLY A 168 2.43 -19.37 -3.38
CA GLY A 168 2.15 -20.78 -3.62
C GLY A 168 3.06 -21.72 -2.83
N MET A 169 4.38 -21.53 -2.91
CA MET A 169 5.35 -22.38 -2.23
C MET A 169 5.18 -22.31 -0.70
N SER A 170 5.01 -21.12 -0.14
CA SER A 170 4.84 -20.96 1.30
C SER A 170 3.59 -21.65 1.84
N LEU A 171 2.45 -21.52 1.13
CA LEU A 171 1.20 -22.19 1.50
C LEU A 171 1.31 -23.71 1.41
N VAL A 172 1.83 -24.23 0.29
CA VAL A 172 1.99 -25.68 0.09
C VAL A 172 2.93 -26.27 1.14
N THR A 173 4.09 -25.65 1.38
CA THR A 173 5.02 -26.12 2.40
C THR A 173 4.43 -26.01 3.81
N ALA A 174 3.72 -24.94 4.14
CA ALA A 174 3.09 -24.79 5.45
C ALA A 174 2.01 -25.86 5.71
N LEU A 175 1.16 -26.14 4.71
CA LEU A 175 0.17 -27.21 4.79
C LEU A 175 0.83 -28.59 4.91
N GLY A 176 1.92 -28.82 4.17
CA GLY A 176 2.74 -30.02 4.33
C GLY A 176 3.31 -30.18 5.74
N LEU A 177 3.83 -29.11 6.33
CA LEU A 177 4.32 -29.09 7.71
C LEU A 177 3.22 -29.36 8.75
N VAL A 178 1.99 -28.92 8.49
CA VAL A 178 0.84 -29.23 9.35
C VAL A 178 0.45 -30.70 9.28
N ALA A 179 0.53 -31.28 8.08
CA ALA A 179 0.19 -32.68 7.83
C ALA A 179 1.27 -33.67 8.34
N LEU A 180 2.50 -33.20 8.57
CA LEU A 180 3.55 -33.97 9.23
C LEU A 180 3.22 -34.08 10.73
N TYR A 181 3.33 -35.31 11.25
CA TYR A 181 2.93 -35.73 12.60
C TYR A 181 3.57 -34.90 13.71
#